data_AF-F3QS84-F1
#
_entry.id   AF-F3QS84-F1
#
_cell.length_a   1.000
_cell.length_b   1.000
_cell.length_c   1.000
_cell.angle_alpha   90.00
_cell.angle_beta   90.00
_cell.angle_gamma   90.00
#
_symmetry.space_group_name_H-M   'P 1'
#
loop_
_entity.id
_entity.type
_entity.pdbx_description
1 polymer ?
#
loop_
_entity_poly.entity_id
_entity_poly.type
_entity_poly.pdbx_seq_one_letter_code
_entity_poly.pdbx_strand_id
1 'polypeptide(L)'
;MNDYNAQIQVWQASKRAVELADKVYRESLERFRLGRDDVNVLWEGMLKDKEARRNYVSALYACWLSFYKIRQMTFFDFQDQCLIHIEE
;
A
#
# COMPACT_ATOMS: atom_id res chain seq x y z
N MET A 1 14.38 -8.47 13.53
CA MET A 1 13.46 -9.49 12.95
C MET A 1 11.98 -9.08 13.00
N ASN A 2 11.52 -8.28 13.96
CA ASN A 2 10.10 -7.91 14.11
C ASN A 2 9.54 -6.90 13.09
N ASP A 3 10.36 -6.42 12.14
CA ASP A 3 10.02 -5.33 11.22
C ASP A 3 9.21 -5.82 10.00
N TYR A 4 9.63 -6.90 9.32
CA TYR A 4 8.97 -7.38 8.09
C TYR A 4 7.51 -7.79 8.27
N ASN A 5 7.21 -8.59 9.30
CA ASN A 5 5.84 -9.00 9.58
C ASN A 5 4.93 -7.80 9.88
N ALA A 6 5.45 -6.78 10.57
CA ALA A 6 4.71 -5.54 10.80
C ALA A 6 4.49 -4.78 9.48
N GLN A 7 5.51 -4.66 8.63
CA GLN A 7 5.37 -4.00 7.32
C GLN A 7 4.36 -4.73 6.39
N ILE A 8 4.30 -6.07 6.42
CA ILE A 8 3.27 -6.83 5.71
C ILE A 8 1.86 -6.43 6.19
N GLN A 9 1.64 -6.36 7.51
CA GLN A 9 0.34 -6.01 8.06
C GLN A 9 -0.07 -4.58 7.67
N VAL A 10 0.89 -3.64 7.71
CA VAL A 10 0.67 -2.26 7.26
C VAL A 10 0.34 -2.21 5.78
N TRP A 11 1.06 -2.95 4.94
CA TRP A 11 0.77 -3.06 3.51
C TRP A 11 -0.63 -3.63 3.24
N GLN A 12 -1.01 -4.72 3.90
CA GLN A 12 -2.36 -5.30 3.77
C GLN A 12 -3.47 -4.36 4.23
N ALA A 13 -3.24 -3.60 5.32
CA ALA A 13 -4.16 -2.56 5.76
C ALA A 13 -4.27 -1.43 4.74
N SER A 14 -3.15 -0.95 4.21
CA SER A 14 -3.12 0.11 3.19
C SER A 14 -3.83 -0.29 1.89
N LYS A 15 -3.73 -1.56 1.48
CA LYS A 15 -4.45 -2.10 0.31
C LYS A 15 -5.96 -2.01 0.52
N ARG A 16 -6.46 -2.45 1.68
CA ARG A 16 -7.88 -2.36 2.03
C ARG A 16 -8.35 -0.90 2.13
N ALA A 17 -7.50 0.00 2.62
CA ALA A 17 -7.81 1.43 2.68
C ALA A 17 -7.98 2.04 1.28
N VAL A 18 -7.17 1.65 0.29
CA VAL A 18 -7.35 2.06 -1.11
C VAL A 18 -8.68 1.58 -1.66
N GLU A 19 -9.03 0.31 -1.47
CA GLU A 19 -10.32 -0.26 -1.93
C GLU A 19 -11.52 0.49 -1.32
N LEU A 20 -11.44 0.83 -0.04
CA LEU A 20 -12.47 1.61 0.64
C LEU A 20 -12.54 3.04 0.12
N ALA A 21 -11.41 3.74 -0.02
CA ALA A 21 -11.37 5.12 -0.48
C ALA A 21 -11.88 5.27 -1.92
N ASP A 22 -11.54 4.31 -2.78
CA ASP A 22 -12.03 4.21 -4.17
C ASP A 22 -13.56 4.03 -4.21
N LYS A 23 -14.13 3.20 -3.32
CA LYS A 23 -15.58 3.08 -3.18
C LYS A 23 -16.24 4.39 -2.75
N VAL A 24 -15.68 5.05 -1.73
CA VAL A 24 -16.18 6.34 -1.23
C VAL A 24 -16.13 7.42 -2.31
N TYR A 25 -15.04 7.50 -3.07
CA TYR A 25 -14.90 8.43 -4.18
C TYR A 25 -15.92 8.16 -5.29
N ARG A 26 -16.16 6.90 -5.66
CA ARG A 26 -17.19 6.56 -6.65
C ARG A 26 -18.59 6.94 -6.17
N GLU A 27 -18.90 6.68 -4.90
CA GLU A 27 -20.19 7.07 -4.33
C GLU A 27 -20.38 8.59 -4.31
N SER A 28 -19.35 9.37 -3.94
CA SER A 28 -19.43 10.83 -3.98
C SER A 28 -19.56 11.38 -5.40
N LEU A 29 -18.89 10.76 -6.38
CA LEU A 29 -19.02 11.12 -7.80
C LEU A 29 -20.45 10.89 -8.31
N GLU A 30 -21.07 9.77 -7.98
CA GLU A 30 -22.45 9.48 -8.36
C GLU A 30 -23.44 10.47 -7.71
N ARG A 31 -23.28 10.78 -6.43
CA ARG A 31 -24.14 11.77 -5.74
C ARG A 31 -23.98 13.18 -6.30
N PHE A 32 -22.75 13.60 -6.60
CA PHE A 32 -22.47 14.88 -7.25
C PHE A 32 -23.14 14.97 -8.63
N ARG A 33 -23.05 13.90 -9.45
CA ARG A 33 -23.73 13.82 -10.76
C ARG A 33 -25.24 13.96 -10.67
N LEU A 34 -25.85 13.46 -9.60
CA LEU A 34 -27.27 13.59 -9.32
C LEU A 34 -27.65 14.93 -8.68
N GLY A 35 -26.69 15.83 -8.44
CA GLY A 35 -26.90 17.10 -7.75
C GLY A 35 -27.25 16.96 -6.27
N ARG A 36 -26.94 15.80 -5.66
CA ARG A 36 -27.25 15.50 -4.26
C ARG A 36 -26.16 15.92 -3.28
N ASP A 37 -24.93 16.03 -3.77
CA ASP A 37 -23.76 16.50 -3.01
C ASP A 37 -23.09 17.65 -3.77
N ASP A 38 -22.33 18.48 -3.06
CA ASP A 38 -21.58 19.60 -3.64
C ASP A 38 -20.19 19.17 -4.16
N VAL A 39 -19.51 20.11 -4.82
CA VAL A 39 -18.16 19.88 -5.36
C VAL A 39 -17.11 19.65 -4.27
N ASN A 40 -17.32 20.15 -3.05
CA ASN A 40 -16.39 20.00 -1.94
C ASN A 40 -16.39 18.55 -1.43
N VAL A 41 -17.56 17.93 -1.29
CA VAL A 41 -17.70 16.52 -0.91
C VAL A 41 -17.01 15.61 -1.93
N LEU A 42 -17.17 15.89 -3.23
CA LEU A 42 -16.46 15.18 -4.29
C LEU A 42 -14.94 15.37 -4.17
N TRP A 43 -14.48 16.60 -3.97
CA TRP A 43 -13.07 16.93 -3.79
C TRP A 43 -12.44 16.23 -2.59
N GLU A 44 -13.13 16.18 -1.45
CA GLU A 44 -12.68 15.45 -0.25
C GLU A 44 -12.54 13.95 -0.50
N GLY A 45 -13.53 13.33 -1.16
CA GLY A 45 -13.47 11.92 -1.54
C GLY A 45 -12.26 11.64 -2.45
N MET A 46 -12.02 12.52 -3.43
CA MET A 46 -10.88 12.43 -4.33
C MET A 46 -9.53 12.58 -3.59
N LEU A 47 -9.44 13.52 -2.64
CA LEU A 47 -8.22 13.73 -1.86
C LEU A 47 -7.90 12.50 -1.00
N LYS A 48 -8.91 11.91 -0.35
CA LYS A 48 -8.77 10.69 0.45
C LYS A 48 -8.33 9.49 -0.39
N ASP A 49 -8.87 9.31 -1.60
CA ASP A 49 -8.43 8.25 -2.52
C ASP A 49 -6.95 8.42 -2.91
N LYS A 50 -6.53 9.65 -3.28
CA LYS A 50 -5.13 9.94 -3.61
C LYS A 50 -4.19 9.68 -2.43
N GLU A 51 -4.58 10.09 -1.23
CA GLU A 51 -3.80 9.86 -0.02
C GLU A 51 -3.68 8.35 0.29
N ALA A 52 -4.77 7.60 0.22
CA ALA A 52 -4.76 6.16 0.42
C ALA A 52 -3.82 5.45 -0.58
N ARG A 53 -3.85 5.84 -1.85
CA ARG A 53 -2.96 5.28 -2.89
C ARG A 53 -1.49 5.58 -2.61
N ARG A 54 -1.17 6.82 -2.21
CA ARG A 54 0.19 7.19 -1.80
C ARG A 54 0.66 6.36 -0.61
N ASN A 55 -0.19 6.20 0.40
CA ASN A 55 0.13 5.40 1.59
C ASN A 55 0.34 3.92 1.23
N TYR A 56 -0.44 3.37 0.30
CA TYR A 56 -0.25 2.02 -0.22
C TYR A 56 1.12 1.83 -0.88
N VAL A 57 1.53 2.76 -1.76
CA VAL A 57 2.85 2.69 -2.41
C VAL A 57 3.97 2.77 -1.38
N SER A 58 3.87 3.67 -0.40
CA SER A 58 4.86 3.78 0.69
C SER A 58 4.95 2.50 1.54
N ALA A 59 3.81 1.90 1.87
CA ALA A 59 3.77 0.66 2.65
C ALA A 59 4.35 -0.53 1.86
N LEU A 60 4.06 -0.60 0.55
CA LEU A 60 4.65 -1.61 -0.33
C LEU A 60 6.17 -1.47 -0.40
N TYR A 61 6.68 -0.24 -0.55
CA TYR A 61 8.12 0.04 -0.53
C TYR A 61 8.78 -0.41 0.78
N ALA A 62 8.19 -0.07 1.94
CA ALA A 62 8.71 -0.48 3.24
C ALA A 62 8.71 -2.01 3.43
N CYS A 63 7.66 -2.69 2.93
CA CYS A 63 7.57 -4.14 2.92
C CYS A 63 8.70 -4.77 2.10
N TRP A 64 8.97 -4.25 0.90
CA TRP A 64 10.09 -4.74 0.08
C TRP A 64 11.44 -4.47 0.72
N LEU A 65 11.66 -3.27 1.28
CA LEU A 65 12.90 -2.94 1.94
C LEU A 65 13.21 -3.90 3.10
N SER A 66 12.20 -4.21 3.91
CA SER A 66 12.33 -5.16 5.02
C SER A 66 12.52 -6.61 4.54
N PHE A 67 11.90 -7.01 3.43
CA PHE A 67 12.16 -8.32 2.78
C PHE A 67 13.62 -8.47 2.34
N TYR A 68 14.14 -7.51 1.57
CA TYR A 68 15.53 -7.55 1.08
C TYR A 68 16.56 -7.45 2.20
N LYS A 69 16.23 -6.75 3.29
CA LYS A 69 17.07 -6.73 4.50
C LYS A 69 17.21 -8.12 5.12
N ILE A 70 16.14 -8.91 5.19
CA ILE A 70 16.22 -10.30 5.66
C ILE A 70 17.08 -11.13 4.71
N ARG A 71 16.84 -11.05 3.39
CA ARG A 71 17.65 -11.73 2.35
C ARG A 71 19.15 -11.45 2.50
N GLN A 72 19.53 -10.19 2.72
CA GLN A 72 20.93 -9.81 2.93
C GLN A 72 21.50 -10.39 4.24
N MET A 73 20.74 -10.39 5.33
CA MET A 73 21.19 -10.92 6.62
C MET A 73 21.36 -12.44 6.60
N THR A 74 20.52 -13.15 5.85
CA THR A 74 20.55 -14.62 5.76
C THR A 74 21.45 -15.12 4.65
N PHE A 75 21.93 -14.24 3.75
CA PHE A 75 22.57 -14.61 2.48
C PHE A 75 21.80 -15.71 1.76
N PHE A 76 20.47 -15.65 1.83
CA PHE A 76 19.59 -16.69 1.30
C PHE A 76 18.52 -16.05 0.44
N ASP A 77 18.45 -16.46 -0.82
CA ASP A 77 17.37 -16.08 -1.70
C ASP A 77 16.12 -16.91 -1.40
N PHE A 78 15.12 -16.27 -0.80
CA PHE A 78 13.84 -16.92 -0.48
C PHE A 78 12.97 -17.22 -1.70
N GLN A 79 13.20 -16.59 -2.86
CA GLN A 79 12.45 -16.85 -4.09
C GLN A 79 12.99 -18.10 -4.80
N ASP A 80 14.31 -18.20 -4.92
CA ASP A 80 14.97 -19.33 -5.58
C ASP A 80 15.34 -20.47 -4.61
N GLN A 81 15.12 -20.26 -3.31
CA GLN A 81 15.45 -21.18 -2.23
C GLN A 81 16.93 -21.62 -2.21
N CYS A 82 17.85 -20.70 -2.50
CA CYS A 82 19.28 -20.97 -2.57
C CYS A 82 20.09 -20.01 -1.69
N LEU A 83 21.31 -20.42 -1.32
CA LEU A 83 22.27 -19.50 -0.72
C LEU A 83 22.83 -18.57 -1.79
N ILE A 84 22.96 -17.30 -1.44
CA ILE A 84 23.60 -16.29 -2.28
C ILE A 84 25.10 -16.45 -2.10
N HIS A 85 25.76 -16.98 -3.13
CA HIS A 85 27.22 -17.01 -3.19
C HIS A 85 27.73 -15.59 -3.47
N ILE A 86 28.55 -15.06 -2.56
CA ILE A 86 29.31 -13.84 -2.79
C ILE A 86 30.69 -14.29 -3.23
N GLU A 87 31.00 -14.12 -4.51
CA GLU A 87 32.38 -14.23 -4.98
C GLU A 87 33.16 -13.02 -4.42
N GLU A 88 34.29 -13.28 -3.74
CA GLU A 88 35.20 -12.27 -3.17
C GLU A 88 35.94 -11.47 -4.24
#